data_AF-A0A4C9HQH2-F1
#
_entry.id   AF-A0A4C9HQH2-F1
#
_cell.length_a   1.000
_cell.length_b   1.000
_cell.length_c   1.000
_cell.angle_alpha   90.00
_cell.angle_beta   90.00
_cell.angle_gamma   90.00
#
_symmetry.space_group_name_H-M   'P 1'
#
loop_
_entity.id
_entity.type
_entity.pdbx_description
1 polymer ?
#
loop_
_entity_poly.entity_id
_entity_poly.type
_entity_poly.pdbx_seq_one_letter_code
_entity_poly.pdbx_strand_id
1 'polypeptide(L)'
;MKVECHVLPHQDHLTTQEYQQAQGPAGWTAQQGFYVYRNERLLVAGNWLGLGNPRAWTKDETHRLARIRLDIPNDADIDWKIDIRKSMARPPVSLRPWLTQLAQSTRDRAVRTFAKRGKMNKRKPGEELVHLWQAQKTSSGVRYQISLQHPVISNVLSQAGELSPQIQAMLRLIEETVPVQQIWLDTAETKETPRTGFETASPAEVLSVLQVMYQTLVGQQAMSPALAKQHLQNMEPFDNYPELIAQLPDDQQEKSL
;
A
#
# COMPACT_ATOMS: atom_id res chain seq x y z
N MET A 1 9.51 1.27 -32.04
CA MET A 1 9.72 1.03 -30.60
C MET A 1 8.36 0.97 -29.92
N LYS A 2 8.08 -0.08 -29.13
CA LYS A 2 6.83 -0.23 -28.37
C LYS A 2 7.14 -0.19 -26.88
N VAL A 3 6.28 0.46 -26.09
CA VAL A 3 6.48 0.59 -24.64
C VAL A 3 5.19 0.33 -23.88
N GLU A 4 5.27 -0.47 -22.83
CA GLU A 4 4.14 -0.79 -21.96
C GLU A 4 4.55 -0.68 -20.49
N CYS A 5 3.73 -0.02 -19.69
CA CYS A 5 3.99 0.24 -18.28
C CYS A 5 3.03 -0.55 -17.40
N HIS A 6 3.57 -1.54 -16.71
CA HIS A 6 2.85 -2.47 -15.86
C HIS A 6 3.19 -2.21 -14.38
N VAL A 7 2.18 -2.27 -13.52
CA VAL A 7 2.34 -2.23 -12.07
C VAL A 7 1.71 -3.49 -11.53
N LEU A 8 2.55 -4.35 -10.94
CA LEU A 8 2.08 -5.61 -10.36
C LEU A 8 1.21 -5.33 -9.13
N PRO A 9 0.23 -6.21 -8.84
CA PRO A 9 -0.60 -6.07 -7.65
C PRO A 9 0.22 -6.23 -6.37
N HIS A 10 -0.27 -5.65 -5.27
CA HIS A 10 0.29 -5.87 -3.93
C HIS A 10 0.13 -7.34 -3.51
N GLN A 11 0.97 -7.81 -2.58
CA GLN A 11 0.98 -9.22 -2.15
C GLN A 11 -0.38 -9.68 -1.59
N ASP A 12 -1.14 -8.78 -0.96
CA ASP A 12 -2.46 -9.08 -0.36
C ASP A 12 -3.52 -9.44 -1.42
N HIS A 13 -3.25 -9.14 -2.70
CA HIS A 13 -4.09 -9.50 -3.83
C HIS A 13 -3.60 -10.74 -4.58
N LEU A 14 -2.53 -11.38 -4.11
CA LEU A 14 -1.94 -12.57 -4.73
C LEU A 14 -2.06 -13.76 -3.78
N THR A 15 -2.35 -14.92 -4.35
CA THR A 15 -2.13 -16.18 -3.64
C THR A 15 -0.63 -16.38 -3.40
N THR A 16 -0.27 -17.22 -2.43
CA THR A 16 1.14 -17.56 -2.17
C THR A 16 1.85 -18.08 -3.42
N GLN A 17 1.16 -18.88 -4.24
CA GLN A 17 1.72 -19.41 -5.48
C GLN A 17 1.94 -18.31 -6.53
N GLU A 18 0.97 -17.43 -6.75
CA GLU A 18 1.13 -16.30 -7.68
C GLU A 18 2.24 -15.36 -7.23
N TYR A 19 2.35 -15.08 -5.93
CA TYR A 19 3.41 -14.26 -5.37
C TYR A 19 4.79 -14.88 -5.62
N GLN A 20 4.93 -16.19 -5.39
CA GLN A 20 6.18 -16.91 -5.64
C GLN A 20 6.55 -16.96 -7.12
N GLN A 21 5.57 -17.05 -8.03
CA GLN A 21 5.81 -17.01 -9.47
C GLN A 21 6.21 -15.61 -9.95
N ALA A 22 5.56 -14.57 -9.44
CA ALA A 22 5.78 -13.18 -9.85
C ALA A 22 7.10 -12.58 -9.33
N GLN A 23 7.72 -13.16 -8.28
CA GLN A 23 8.96 -12.65 -7.70
C GLN A 23 10.17 -12.77 -8.64
N GLY A 24 10.14 -13.71 -9.60
CA GLY A 24 11.27 -14.01 -10.47
C GLY A 24 12.51 -14.57 -9.74
N PRO A 25 13.58 -14.92 -10.47
CA PRO A 25 14.71 -15.69 -9.92
C PRO A 25 15.56 -14.96 -8.87
N ALA A 26 15.46 -13.63 -8.79
CA ALA A 26 16.26 -12.79 -7.88
C ALA A 26 15.39 -12.01 -6.87
N GLY A 27 14.10 -12.37 -6.76
CA GLY A 27 13.12 -11.70 -5.91
C GLY A 27 12.54 -10.41 -6.49
N TRP A 28 11.43 -9.96 -5.89
CA TRP A 28 10.60 -8.85 -6.37
C TRP A 28 11.37 -7.55 -6.65
N THR A 29 12.22 -7.15 -5.71
CA THR A 29 13.02 -5.92 -5.78
C THR A 29 13.98 -5.95 -6.97
N ALA A 30 14.56 -7.11 -7.27
CA ALA A 30 15.50 -7.26 -8.38
C ALA A 30 14.81 -7.21 -9.75
N GLN A 31 13.50 -7.49 -9.81
CA GLN A 31 12.73 -7.51 -11.05
C GLN A 31 12.16 -6.12 -11.45
N GLN A 32 12.41 -5.06 -10.69
CA GLN A 32 11.88 -3.75 -11.03
C GLN A 32 12.58 -3.09 -12.23
N GLY A 33 11.84 -2.21 -12.92
CA GLY A 33 12.36 -1.34 -13.97
C GLY A 33 12.08 -1.83 -15.38
N PHE A 34 12.96 -1.49 -16.31
CA PHE A 34 12.83 -1.79 -17.73
C PHE A 34 13.20 -3.25 -18.05
N TYR A 35 12.37 -3.84 -18.89
CA TYR A 35 12.59 -5.09 -19.60
C TYR A 35 12.79 -4.74 -21.06
N VAL A 36 14.03 -4.78 -21.52
CA VAL A 36 14.38 -4.38 -22.90
C VAL A 36 14.37 -5.62 -23.77
N TYR A 37 13.56 -5.59 -24.83
CA TYR A 37 13.43 -6.63 -25.83
C TYR A 37 13.93 -6.11 -27.17
N ARG A 38 14.48 -7.00 -27.99
CA ARG A 38 14.77 -6.75 -29.39
C ARG A 38 14.04 -7.78 -30.25
N ASN A 39 13.03 -7.34 -31.00
CA ASN A 39 12.12 -8.24 -31.71
C ASN A 39 11.65 -9.38 -30.81
N GLU A 40 11.05 -9.04 -29.66
CA GLU A 40 10.51 -10.01 -28.69
C GLU A 40 11.56 -10.89 -27.98
N ARG A 41 12.84 -10.77 -28.31
CA ARG A 41 13.93 -11.39 -27.55
C ARG A 41 14.31 -10.52 -26.36
N LEU A 42 14.17 -11.04 -25.15
CA LEU A 42 14.62 -10.36 -23.94
C LEU A 42 16.14 -10.15 -23.93
N LEU A 43 16.56 -8.90 -23.76
CA LEU A 43 17.95 -8.48 -23.63
C LEU A 43 18.31 -8.09 -22.20
N VAL A 44 17.46 -7.30 -21.53
CA VAL A 44 17.68 -6.84 -20.15
C VAL A 44 16.44 -7.14 -19.34
N ALA A 45 16.60 -7.82 -18.20
CA ALA A 45 15.51 -8.16 -17.29
C ALA A 45 15.58 -7.29 -16.02
N GLY A 46 14.73 -6.27 -15.94
CA GLY A 46 14.59 -5.40 -14.76
C GLY A 46 15.82 -4.54 -14.48
N ASN A 47 15.90 -3.36 -15.10
CA ASN A 47 16.94 -2.36 -14.82
C ASN A 47 16.41 -0.94 -15.06
N TRP A 48 16.89 0.06 -14.31
CA TRP A 48 16.53 1.47 -14.54
C TRP A 48 17.37 2.16 -15.64
N LEU A 49 18.27 1.42 -16.30
CA LEU A 49 19.09 1.84 -17.44
C LEU A 49 19.98 3.06 -17.15
N GLY A 50 20.29 3.31 -15.86
CA GLY A 50 21.00 4.51 -15.40
C GLY A 50 20.19 5.80 -15.53
N LEU A 51 18.87 5.70 -15.71
CA LEU A 51 17.95 6.83 -15.74
C LEU A 51 17.59 7.28 -14.33
N GLY A 52 17.19 8.55 -14.21
CA GLY A 52 16.77 9.18 -12.97
C GLY A 52 17.17 10.67 -12.96
N ASN A 53 16.51 11.45 -12.11
CA ASN A 53 16.76 12.89 -11.97
C ASN A 53 16.63 13.27 -10.48
N PRO A 54 17.64 13.88 -9.83
CA PRO A 54 18.97 14.25 -10.35
C PRO A 54 20.00 13.11 -10.33
N ARG A 55 19.68 11.98 -9.69
CA ARG A 55 20.53 10.79 -9.60
C ARG A 55 19.86 9.61 -10.27
N ALA A 56 20.67 8.65 -10.75
CA ALA A 56 20.16 7.40 -11.29
C ALA A 56 19.37 6.63 -10.22
N TRP A 57 18.23 6.07 -10.61
CA TRP A 57 17.43 5.25 -9.71
C TRP A 57 18.14 3.93 -9.41
N THR A 58 18.11 3.56 -8.14
CA THR A 58 18.51 2.23 -7.67
C THR A 58 17.28 1.32 -7.57
N LYS A 59 17.53 0.02 -7.43
CA LYS A 59 16.47 -0.91 -7.09
C LYS A 59 16.21 -0.78 -5.59
N ASP A 60 14.98 -0.47 -5.25
CA ASP A 60 14.51 -0.28 -3.88
C ASP A 60 13.19 -1.00 -3.64
N GLU A 61 12.82 -1.19 -2.38
CA GLU A 61 11.61 -1.94 -2.03
C GLU A 61 10.33 -1.20 -2.43
N THR A 62 10.34 0.13 -2.33
CA THR A 62 9.18 0.99 -2.58
C THR A 62 8.67 0.93 -4.02
N HIS A 63 9.55 0.61 -4.98
CA HIS A 63 9.20 0.52 -6.40
C HIS A 63 9.22 -0.91 -6.94
N ARG A 64 9.23 -1.93 -6.06
CA ARG A 64 9.35 -3.35 -6.45
C ARG A 64 8.24 -3.86 -7.38
N LEU A 65 7.10 -3.15 -7.46
CA LEU A 65 5.95 -3.50 -8.31
C LEU A 65 6.06 -2.97 -9.75
N ALA A 66 6.98 -2.05 -10.04
CA ALA A 66 7.08 -1.42 -11.35
C ALA A 66 7.75 -2.34 -12.39
N ARG A 67 7.11 -2.52 -13.55
CA ARG A 67 7.61 -3.29 -14.70
C ARG A 67 7.38 -2.50 -15.98
N ILE A 68 8.41 -2.23 -16.78
CA ILE A 68 8.28 -1.46 -18.01
C ILE A 68 8.82 -2.30 -19.17
N ARG A 69 7.95 -2.76 -20.07
CA ARG A 69 8.38 -3.45 -21.29
C ARG A 69 8.78 -2.41 -22.33
N LEU A 70 9.96 -2.58 -22.90
CA LEU A 70 10.49 -1.76 -23.98
C LEU A 70 10.94 -2.67 -25.12
N ASP A 71 10.25 -2.63 -26.25
CA ASP A 71 10.55 -3.43 -27.44
C ASP A 71 11.17 -2.54 -28.52
N ILE A 72 12.45 -2.79 -28.82
CA ILE A 72 13.22 -2.05 -29.83
C ILE A 72 13.34 -2.87 -31.12
N PRO A 73 13.25 -2.20 -32.28
CA PRO A 73 13.51 -2.85 -33.57
C PRO A 73 15.00 -3.14 -33.76
N ASN A 74 15.34 -4.02 -34.72
CA ASN A 74 16.74 -4.42 -35.00
C ASN A 74 17.64 -3.27 -35.47
N ASP A 75 17.08 -2.27 -36.14
CA ASP A 75 17.81 -1.09 -36.64
C ASP A 75 18.24 -0.12 -35.52
N ALA A 76 17.56 -0.18 -34.36
CA ALA A 76 17.89 0.63 -33.18
C ALA A 76 19.11 0.12 -32.39
N ASP A 77 19.63 -1.07 -32.69
CA ASP A 77 20.77 -1.69 -31.98
C ASP A 77 22.05 -0.84 -32.06
N ILE A 78 22.21 -0.02 -33.10
CA ILE A 78 23.38 0.84 -33.29
C ILE A 78 23.39 1.99 -32.27
N ASP A 79 22.21 2.54 -31.96
CA ASP A 79 22.08 3.67 -31.04
C ASP A 79 22.01 3.20 -29.57
N TRP A 80 21.53 1.98 -29.35
CA TRP A 80 21.46 1.34 -28.05
C TRP A 80 22.77 0.62 -27.76
N LYS A 81 23.61 1.19 -26.89
CA LYS A 81 24.87 0.56 -26.45
C LYS A 81 24.59 -0.68 -25.59
N ILE A 82 24.28 -1.80 -26.24
CA ILE A 82 23.99 -3.09 -25.62
C ILE A 82 25.31 -3.82 -25.40
N ASP A 83 25.60 -4.18 -24.16
CA ASP A 83 26.80 -4.93 -23.81
C ASP A 83 26.71 -6.37 -24.35
N ILE A 84 27.84 -6.92 -24.84
CA ILE A 84 27.99 -8.31 -25.31
C ILE A 84 27.62 -9.31 -24.21
N ARG A 85 27.77 -8.94 -22.93
CA ARG A 85 27.32 -9.74 -21.78
C ARG A 85 25.81 -9.71 -21.55
N LYS A 86 25.04 -8.96 -22.35
CA LYS A 86 23.57 -8.84 -22.31
C LYS A 86 23.03 -8.45 -20.93
N SER A 87 23.79 -7.67 -20.17
CA SER A 87 23.43 -7.26 -18.80
C SER A 87 23.13 -5.76 -18.69
N MET A 88 23.48 -4.97 -19.71
CA MET A 88 23.26 -3.53 -19.72
C MET A 88 22.84 -3.04 -21.10
N ALA A 89 21.76 -2.27 -21.14
CA ALA A 89 21.35 -1.48 -22.29
C ALA A 89 21.33 -0.02 -21.86
N ARG A 90 21.93 0.87 -22.67
CA ARG A 90 21.90 2.31 -22.41
C ARG A 90 21.08 3.00 -23.50
N PRO A 91 19.98 3.71 -23.12
CA PRO A 91 19.19 4.43 -24.09
C PRO A 91 19.99 5.58 -24.72
N PRO A 92 19.73 5.89 -26.01
CA PRO A 92 20.24 7.08 -26.69
C PRO A 92 19.88 8.34 -25.91
N VAL A 93 20.75 9.36 -25.96
CA VAL A 93 20.59 10.61 -25.19
C VAL A 93 19.24 11.27 -25.48
N SER A 94 18.81 11.25 -26.75
CA SER A 94 17.52 11.80 -27.19
C SER A 94 16.31 11.16 -26.51
N LEU A 95 16.37 9.87 -26.16
CA LEU A 95 15.26 9.14 -25.54
C LEU A 95 15.26 9.21 -24.02
N ARG A 96 16.37 9.63 -23.39
CA ARG A 96 16.48 9.64 -21.92
C ARG A 96 15.41 10.49 -21.23
N PRO A 97 15.12 11.73 -21.65
CA PRO A 97 14.11 12.55 -20.96
C PRO A 97 12.73 11.88 -20.97
N TRP A 98 12.32 11.36 -22.12
CA TRP A 98 11.04 10.69 -22.30
C TRP A 98 10.93 9.39 -21.49
N LEU A 99 11.95 8.52 -21.56
CA LEU A 99 11.99 7.28 -20.77
C LEU A 99 12.03 7.57 -19.26
N THR A 100 12.71 8.64 -18.85
CA THR A 100 12.74 9.08 -17.44
C THR A 100 11.34 9.50 -16.99
N GLN A 101 10.64 10.35 -17.74
CA GLN A 101 9.29 10.76 -17.36
C GLN A 101 8.32 9.58 -17.28
N LEU A 102 8.40 8.65 -18.24
CA LEU A 102 7.57 7.44 -18.26
C LEU A 102 7.85 6.52 -17.06
N ALA A 103 9.13 6.31 -16.75
CA ALA A 103 9.54 5.53 -15.59
C ALA A 103 9.10 6.17 -14.28
N GLN A 104 9.21 7.50 -14.15
CA GLN A 104 8.76 8.22 -12.96
C GLN A 104 7.24 8.04 -12.76
N SER A 105 6.44 8.21 -13.80
CA SER A 105 4.99 7.99 -13.72
C SER A 105 4.64 6.56 -13.29
N THR A 106 5.38 5.57 -13.80
CA THR A 106 5.20 4.16 -13.42
C THR A 106 5.63 3.91 -11.98
N ARG A 107 6.74 4.52 -11.54
CA ARG A 107 7.22 4.48 -10.15
C ARG A 107 6.18 5.06 -9.19
N ASP A 108 5.61 6.22 -9.50
CA ASP A 108 4.58 6.85 -8.66
C ASP A 108 3.32 5.98 -8.56
N ARG A 109 2.92 5.33 -9.67
CA ARG A 109 1.82 4.35 -9.65
C ARG A 109 2.17 3.14 -8.80
N ALA A 110 3.39 2.61 -8.88
CA ALA A 110 3.84 1.50 -8.07
C ALA A 110 3.86 1.84 -6.58
N VAL A 111 4.33 3.02 -6.19
CA VAL A 111 4.30 3.49 -4.79
C VAL A 111 2.86 3.60 -4.31
N ARG A 112 1.95 4.16 -5.11
CA ARG A 112 0.52 4.23 -4.74
C ARG A 112 -0.11 2.85 -4.59
N THR A 113 0.19 1.91 -5.47
CA THR A 113 -0.30 0.52 -5.36
C THR A 113 0.31 -0.21 -4.18
N PHE A 114 1.59 0.03 -3.88
CA PHE A 114 2.28 -0.56 -2.75
C PHE A 114 1.78 -0.03 -1.40
N ALA A 115 1.46 1.27 -1.34
CA ALA A 115 0.90 1.90 -0.15
C ALA A 115 -0.58 1.53 0.09
N LYS A 116 -1.33 1.22 -0.97
CA LYS A 116 -2.71 0.75 -0.88
C LYS A 116 -2.72 -0.72 -0.42
N ARG A 117 -3.04 -0.94 0.85
CA ARG A 117 -3.25 -2.28 1.42
C ARG A 117 -4.74 -2.60 1.45
N GLY A 118 -5.09 -3.85 1.16
CA GLY A 118 -6.42 -4.38 1.35
C GLY A 118 -7.31 -4.56 0.11
N LYS A 119 -8.31 -5.45 0.23
CA LYS A 119 -9.24 -5.81 -0.85
C LYS A 119 -10.21 -4.66 -1.10
N MET A 120 -10.08 -4.01 -2.27
CA MET A 120 -10.97 -2.94 -2.69
C MET A 120 -12.40 -3.47 -2.87
N ASN A 121 -13.26 -3.29 -1.87
CA ASN A 121 -14.70 -3.23 -2.12
C ASN A 121 -14.95 -2.07 -3.09
N LYS A 122 -15.77 -2.28 -4.13
CA LYS A 122 -16.11 -1.23 -5.11
C LYS A 122 -16.87 -0.11 -4.39
N ARG A 123 -16.16 0.93 -3.94
CA ARG A 123 -16.74 2.07 -3.23
C ARG A 123 -17.63 2.88 -4.16
N LYS A 124 -18.72 3.43 -3.61
CA LYS A 124 -19.54 4.41 -4.33
C LYS A 124 -18.77 5.74 -4.41
N PRO A 125 -18.89 6.50 -5.52
CA PRO A 125 -18.33 7.84 -5.60
C PRO A 125 -18.89 8.72 -4.47
N GLY A 126 -18.02 9.29 -3.63
CA GLY A 126 -18.39 10.20 -2.54
C GLY A 126 -18.20 9.67 -1.11
N GLU A 127 -17.88 8.38 -0.92
CA GLU A 127 -17.51 7.86 0.40
C GLU A 127 -16.01 8.10 0.65
N GLU A 128 -15.67 9.10 1.48
CA GLU A 128 -14.30 9.34 1.93
C GLU A 128 -13.92 8.36 3.05
N LEU A 129 -12.76 7.72 2.90
CA LEU A 129 -12.22 6.86 3.93
C LEU A 129 -11.50 7.75 4.96
N VAL A 130 -12.06 7.83 6.15
CA VAL A 130 -11.40 8.54 7.25
C VAL A 130 -10.30 7.64 7.79
N HIS A 131 -9.06 7.86 7.36
CA HIS A 131 -7.92 7.13 7.91
C HIS A 131 -7.67 7.55 9.36
N LEU A 132 -7.43 6.55 10.22
CA LEU A 132 -7.08 6.78 11.62
C LEU A 132 -5.76 7.56 11.73
N TRP A 133 -4.75 7.16 10.95
CA TRP A 133 -3.46 7.85 10.87
C TRP A 133 -3.44 8.83 9.70
N GLN A 134 -2.97 10.06 9.96
CA GLN A 134 -2.85 11.13 8.97
C GLN A 134 -1.40 11.62 8.89
N ALA A 135 -0.89 11.75 7.67
CA ALA A 135 0.41 12.34 7.42
C ALA A 135 0.31 13.87 7.35
N GLN A 136 0.85 14.55 8.36
CA GLN A 136 0.95 16.00 8.40
C GLN A 136 2.33 16.44 7.91
N LYS A 137 2.37 17.25 6.86
CA LYS A 137 3.61 17.89 6.40
C LYS A 137 3.90 19.13 7.25
N THR A 138 5.07 19.18 7.87
CA THR A 138 5.59 20.32 8.61
C THR A 138 6.85 20.86 7.91
N SER A 139 7.35 22.01 8.37
CA SER A 139 8.64 22.55 7.91
C SER A 139 9.82 21.65 8.26
N SER A 140 9.69 20.81 9.29
CA SER A 140 10.73 19.89 9.78
C SER A 140 10.62 18.47 9.22
N GLY A 141 9.59 18.15 8.43
CA GLY A 141 9.41 16.83 7.84
C GLY A 141 7.95 16.39 7.77
N VAL A 142 7.72 15.09 7.77
CA VAL A 142 6.38 14.50 7.84
C VAL A 142 6.21 13.88 9.22
N ARG A 143 5.11 14.22 9.90
CA ARG A 143 4.68 13.57 11.14
C ARG A 143 3.39 12.80 10.87
N TYR A 144 3.22 11.67 11.54
CA TYR A 144 1.96 10.92 11.54
C TYR A 144 1.19 11.22 12.83
N GLN A 145 -0.11 11.51 12.71
CA GLN A 145 -1.00 11.81 13.84
C GLN A 145 -2.28 11.00 13.76
N ILE A 146 -2.86 10.71 14.91
CA ILE A 146 -4.16 10.05 15.02
C ILE A 146 -5.25 11.11 14.84
N SER A 147 -6.18 10.87 13.93
CA SER A 147 -7.32 11.75 13.71
C SER A 147 -8.28 11.70 14.89
N LEU A 148 -8.35 12.79 15.67
CA LEU A 148 -9.34 12.92 16.75
C LEU A 148 -10.76 13.05 16.21
N GLN A 149 -10.93 13.46 14.95
CA GLN A 149 -12.21 13.51 14.25
C GLN A 149 -12.65 12.13 13.75
N HIS A 150 -11.79 11.11 13.85
CA HIS A 150 -12.18 9.75 13.49
C HIS A 150 -13.39 9.32 14.35
N PRO A 151 -14.46 8.74 13.78
CA PRO A 151 -15.70 8.43 14.51
C PRO A 151 -15.48 7.60 15.78
N VAL A 152 -14.52 6.68 15.74
CA VAL A 152 -14.17 5.82 16.88
C VAL A 152 -13.52 6.62 18.02
N ILE A 153 -12.60 7.52 17.68
CA ILE A 153 -11.85 8.29 18.67
C ILE A 153 -12.72 9.39 19.26
N SER A 154 -13.40 10.16 18.41
CA SER A 154 -14.32 11.22 18.84
C SER A 154 -15.43 10.70 19.75
N ASN A 155 -15.98 9.52 19.46
CA ASN A 155 -16.98 8.88 20.31
C ASN A 155 -16.43 8.55 21.70
N VAL A 156 -15.25 7.92 21.79
CA VAL A 156 -14.60 7.63 23.09
C VAL A 156 -14.30 8.93 23.85
N LEU A 157 -13.77 9.94 23.18
CA LEU A 157 -13.45 11.23 23.82
C LEU A 157 -14.70 11.95 24.34
N SER A 158 -15.84 11.84 23.64
CA SER A 158 -17.11 12.44 24.07
C SER A 158 -17.66 11.81 25.36
N GLN A 159 -17.34 10.53 25.60
CA GLN A 159 -17.81 9.76 26.76
C GLN A 159 -16.79 9.74 27.90
N ALA A 160 -15.54 10.09 27.62
CA ALA A 160 -14.45 10.02 28.59
C ALA A 160 -14.59 11.01 29.77
N GLY A 161 -15.42 12.05 29.64
CA GLY A 161 -15.59 13.07 30.68
C GLY A 161 -14.24 13.67 31.09
N GLU A 162 -13.93 13.62 32.40
CA GLU A 162 -12.70 14.15 32.97
C GLU A 162 -11.42 13.44 32.49
N LEU A 163 -11.52 12.26 31.88
CA LEU A 163 -10.38 11.51 31.34
C LEU A 163 -9.97 11.94 29.92
N SER A 164 -10.77 12.79 29.26
CA SER A 164 -10.51 13.19 27.86
C SER A 164 -9.12 13.80 27.66
N PRO A 165 -8.61 14.73 28.51
CA PRO A 165 -7.25 15.25 28.38
C PRO A 165 -6.16 14.17 28.50
N GLN A 166 -6.34 13.19 29.39
CA GLN A 166 -5.40 12.11 29.65
C GLN A 166 -5.35 11.15 28.45
N ILE A 167 -6.50 10.84 27.84
CA ILE A 167 -6.57 10.03 26.62
C ILE A 167 -5.88 10.75 25.46
N GLN A 168 -6.13 12.05 25.28
CA GLN A 168 -5.45 12.82 24.23
C GLN A 168 -3.92 12.87 24.44
N ALA A 169 -3.45 13.03 25.68
CA ALA A 169 -2.03 12.97 26.00
C ALA A 169 -1.42 11.58 25.72
N MET A 170 -2.14 10.51 26.03
CA MET A 170 -1.73 9.13 25.71
C MET A 170 -1.63 8.91 24.20
N LEU A 171 -2.64 9.31 23.42
CA LEU A 171 -2.61 9.23 21.96
C LEU A 171 -1.42 10.02 21.40
N ARG A 172 -1.17 11.21 21.95
CA ARG A 172 -0.03 12.05 21.55
C ARG A 172 1.32 11.38 21.83
N LEU A 173 1.45 10.66 22.94
CA LEU A 173 2.66 9.90 23.25
C LEU A 173 2.86 8.72 22.28
N ILE A 174 1.78 8.03 21.91
CA ILE A 174 1.82 6.94 20.91
C ILE A 174 2.29 7.49 19.55
N GLU A 175 1.79 8.66 19.13
CA GLU A 175 2.22 9.33 17.90
C GLU A 175 3.72 9.66 17.88
N GLU A 176 4.29 10.12 19.01
CA GLU A 176 5.72 10.48 19.08
C GLU A 176 6.64 9.27 19.26
N THR A 177 6.10 8.09 19.56
CA THR A 177 6.88 6.87 19.83
C THR A 177 6.78 5.83 18.70
N VAL A 178 6.18 6.18 17.56
CA VAL A 178 6.14 5.31 16.39
C VAL A 178 7.58 4.96 15.95
N PRO A 179 7.97 3.67 15.92
CA PRO A 179 9.36 3.27 15.69
C PRO A 179 9.70 3.25 14.19
N VAL A 180 9.58 4.40 13.52
CA VAL A 180 9.74 4.55 12.06
C VAL A 180 11.10 4.03 11.58
N GLN A 181 12.17 4.31 12.33
CA GLN A 181 13.53 3.88 11.99
C GLN A 181 13.67 2.36 12.03
N GLN A 182 13.15 1.71 13.08
CA GLN A 182 13.19 0.25 13.21
C GLN A 182 12.36 -0.42 12.10
N ILE A 183 11.15 0.08 11.84
CA ILE A 183 10.30 -0.41 10.74
C ILE A 183 11.05 -0.37 9.39
N TRP A 184 11.80 0.71 9.14
CA TRP A 184 12.57 0.84 7.91
C TRP A 184 13.74 -0.16 7.85
N LEU A 185 14.46 -0.36 8.95
CA LEU A 185 15.54 -1.36 9.06
C LEU A 185 15.00 -2.78 8.83
N ASP A 186 13.93 -3.16 9.52
CA ASP A 186 13.32 -4.48 9.40
C ASP A 186 12.86 -4.74 7.96
N THR A 187 12.26 -3.73 7.31
CA THR A 187 11.82 -3.82 5.91
C THR A 187 13.00 -3.99 4.96
N ALA A 188 14.11 -3.29 5.21
CA ALA A 188 15.31 -3.38 4.37
C ALA A 188 16.02 -4.74 4.52
N GLU A 189 16.09 -5.27 5.73
CA GLU A 189 16.76 -6.55 6.02
C GLU A 189 15.97 -7.76 5.55
N THR A 190 14.68 -7.80 5.89
CA THR A 190 13.81 -8.96 5.60
C THR A 190 13.21 -8.92 4.20
N LYS A 191 13.22 -7.76 3.53
CA LYS A 191 12.46 -7.49 2.28
C LYS A 191 10.95 -7.72 2.44
N GLU A 192 10.47 -7.76 3.67
CA GLU A 192 9.07 -7.86 4.02
C GLU A 192 8.68 -6.61 4.79
N THR A 193 7.56 -5.99 4.44
CA THR A 193 7.01 -4.93 5.27
C THR A 193 6.38 -5.54 6.51
N PRO A 194 6.36 -4.82 7.65
CA PRO A 194 5.63 -5.27 8.83
C PRO A 194 4.19 -5.62 8.51
N ARG A 195 3.75 -6.76 9.06
CA ARG A 195 2.37 -7.25 8.98
C ARG A 195 1.49 -6.34 9.81
N THR A 196 0.38 -5.90 9.22
CA THR A 196 -0.54 -4.93 9.84
C THR A 196 -1.98 -5.42 9.69
N GLY A 197 -2.96 -4.62 10.12
CA GLY A 197 -4.37 -4.87 9.80
C GLY A 197 -4.87 -6.26 10.19
N PHE A 198 -4.39 -6.80 11.32
CA PHE A 198 -4.74 -8.13 11.83
C PHE A 198 -4.28 -9.34 10.99
N GLU A 199 -3.33 -9.20 10.08
CA GLU A 199 -2.79 -10.29 9.25
C GLU A 199 -2.32 -11.53 10.04
N THR A 200 -1.82 -11.33 11.27
CA THR A 200 -1.35 -12.43 12.14
C THR A 200 -2.31 -12.74 13.29
N ALA A 201 -3.41 -11.99 13.40
CA ALA A 201 -4.39 -12.22 14.45
C ALA A 201 -5.34 -13.35 14.05
N SER A 202 -5.82 -14.08 15.05
CA SER A 202 -6.85 -15.09 14.87
C SER A 202 -8.20 -14.44 14.49
N PRO A 203 -9.08 -15.14 13.76
CA PRO A 203 -10.42 -14.62 13.46
C PRO A 203 -11.21 -14.20 14.72
N ALA A 204 -10.99 -14.89 15.84
CA ALA A 204 -11.63 -14.57 17.12
C ALA A 204 -11.17 -13.21 17.69
N GLU A 205 -9.87 -12.91 17.60
CA GLU A 205 -9.34 -11.59 18.03
C GLU A 205 -9.92 -10.46 17.17
N VAL A 206 -9.95 -10.64 15.85
CA VAL A 206 -10.54 -9.63 14.94
C VAL A 206 -12.04 -9.44 15.22
N LEU A 207 -12.76 -10.55 15.41
CA LEU A 207 -14.20 -10.51 15.71
C LEU A 207 -14.48 -9.81 17.03
N SER A 208 -13.62 -9.98 18.06
CA SER A 208 -13.80 -9.30 19.34
C SER A 208 -13.73 -7.77 19.20
N VAL A 209 -12.81 -7.26 18.40
CA VAL A 209 -12.70 -5.82 18.13
C VAL A 209 -13.89 -5.35 17.28
N LEU A 210 -14.25 -6.10 16.23
CA LEU A 210 -15.42 -5.82 15.38
C LEU A 210 -16.71 -5.74 16.19
N GLN A 211 -16.92 -6.63 17.16
CA GLN A 211 -18.13 -6.65 18.00
C GLN A 211 -18.23 -5.41 18.88
N VAL A 212 -17.12 -4.98 19.51
CA VAL A 212 -17.08 -3.73 20.28
C VAL A 212 -17.44 -2.55 19.36
N MET A 213 -16.81 -2.49 18.19
CA MET A 213 -17.07 -1.42 17.22
C MET A 213 -18.51 -1.40 16.72
N TYR A 214 -19.07 -2.56 16.41
CA TYR A 214 -20.45 -2.72 15.97
C TYR A 214 -21.44 -2.27 17.05
N GLN A 215 -21.23 -2.68 18.30
CA GLN A 215 -22.07 -2.27 19.44
C GLN A 215 -22.05 -0.76 19.65
N THR A 216 -20.88 -0.12 19.48
CA THR A 216 -20.77 1.34 19.51
C THR A 216 -21.61 2.00 18.42
N LEU A 217 -21.53 1.54 17.17
CA LEU A 217 -22.27 2.13 16.04
C LEU A 217 -23.79 1.95 16.21
N VAL A 218 -24.22 0.76 16.59
CA VAL A 218 -25.65 0.44 16.71
C VAL A 218 -26.27 1.03 17.98
N GLY A 219 -25.59 0.89 19.12
CA GLY A 219 -26.11 1.34 20.42
C GLY A 219 -25.97 2.83 20.63
N GLN A 220 -24.76 3.37 20.47
CA GLN A 220 -24.45 4.76 20.85
C GLN A 220 -24.73 5.76 19.73
N GLN A 221 -24.47 5.37 18.48
CA GLN A 221 -24.74 6.22 17.30
C GLN A 221 -26.11 5.95 16.67
N ALA A 222 -26.92 5.07 17.26
CA ALA A 222 -28.26 4.70 16.82
C ALA A 222 -28.33 4.29 15.33
N MET A 223 -27.24 3.74 14.77
CA MET A 223 -27.23 3.24 13.41
C MET A 223 -28.04 1.94 13.31
N SER A 224 -28.68 1.72 12.16
CA SER A 224 -29.24 0.40 11.87
C SER A 224 -28.11 -0.64 11.74
N PRO A 225 -28.35 -1.91 12.10
CA PRO A 225 -27.42 -3.02 11.85
C PRO A 225 -26.82 -3.03 10.44
N ALA A 226 -27.67 -2.84 9.42
CA ALA A 226 -27.27 -2.81 8.03
C ALA A 226 -26.29 -1.65 7.73
N LEU A 227 -26.59 -0.44 8.23
CA LEU A 227 -25.74 0.73 8.05
C LEU A 227 -24.41 0.58 8.81
N ALA A 228 -24.43 0.02 10.03
CA ALA A 228 -23.22 -0.25 10.81
C ALA A 228 -22.30 -1.26 10.12
N LYS A 229 -22.85 -2.35 9.55
CA LYS A 229 -22.09 -3.31 8.73
C LYS A 229 -21.46 -2.63 7.51
N GLN A 230 -22.21 -1.78 6.80
CA GLN A 230 -21.68 -1.02 5.66
C GLN A 230 -20.54 -0.08 6.08
N HIS A 231 -20.66 0.61 7.22
CA HIS A 231 -19.59 1.45 7.75
C HIS A 231 -18.33 0.64 8.06
N LEU A 232 -18.46 -0.53 8.70
CA LEU A 232 -17.33 -1.40 9.02
C LEU A 232 -16.65 -1.96 7.75
N GLN A 233 -17.43 -2.28 6.70
CA GLN A 233 -16.89 -2.73 5.40
C GLN A 233 -16.04 -1.68 4.68
N ASN A 234 -16.18 -0.42 5.08
CA ASN A 234 -15.47 0.72 4.51
C ASN A 234 -14.40 1.30 5.46
N MET A 235 -14.19 0.67 6.63
CA MET A 235 -13.24 1.13 7.65
C MET A 235 -11.99 0.23 7.64
N GLU A 236 -10.80 0.82 7.50
CA GLU A 236 -9.55 0.09 7.70
C GLU A 236 -9.35 -0.27 9.19
N PRO A 237 -8.88 -1.47 9.54
CA PRO A 237 -8.52 -2.59 8.65
C PRO A 237 -9.66 -3.58 8.37
N PHE A 238 -10.89 -3.31 8.81
CA PHE A 238 -12.04 -4.21 8.73
C PHE A 238 -12.57 -4.45 7.32
N ASP A 239 -12.27 -3.56 6.38
CA ASP A 239 -12.53 -3.73 4.95
C ASP A 239 -11.94 -5.04 4.37
N ASN A 240 -10.91 -5.59 5.03
CA ASN A 240 -10.30 -6.88 4.67
C ASN A 240 -11.05 -8.12 5.18
N TYR A 241 -12.06 -7.96 6.04
CA TYR A 241 -12.74 -9.06 6.73
C TYR A 241 -14.27 -9.06 6.50
N PRO A 242 -14.77 -9.01 5.24
CA PRO A 242 -16.19 -8.99 4.96
C PRO A 242 -16.92 -10.23 5.49
N GLU A 243 -16.26 -11.39 5.53
CA GLU A 243 -16.78 -12.64 6.08
C GLU A 243 -16.98 -12.61 7.60
N LEU A 244 -16.17 -11.83 8.33
CA LEU A 244 -16.35 -11.64 9.77
C LEU A 244 -17.43 -10.60 10.05
N ILE A 245 -17.51 -9.54 9.23
CA ILE A 245 -18.59 -8.54 9.33
C ILE A 245 -19.95 -9.18 9.06
N ALA A 246 -20.03 -10.13 8.12
CA ALA A 246 -21.27 -10.85 7.83
C ALA A 246 -21.80 -11.67 9.03
N GLN A 247 -20.94 -12.06 9.97
CA GLN A 247 -21.32 -12.79 11.19
C GLN A 247 -21.90 -11.89 12.29
N LEU A 248 -21.82 -10.56 12.14
CA LEU A 248 -22.42 -9.64 13.11
C LEU A 248 -23.96 -9.75 13.05
N PRO A 249 -24.68 -9.48 14.15
CA PRO A 249 -26.14 -9.57 14.18
C PRO A 249 -26.82 -8.69 13.13
N ASP A 250 -27.93 -9.15 12.54
CA ASP A 250 -28.78 -8.34 11.65
C ASP A 250 -29.86 -7.55 12.40
N ASP A 251 -30.16 -7.96 13.63
CA ASP A 251 -31.13 -7.32 14.50
C ASP A 251 -30.43 -6.66 15.69
N GLN A 252 -31.00 -5.58 16.21
CA GLN A 252 -30.66 -5.10 17.55
C GLN A 252 -31.14 -6.16 18.53
N GLN A 253 -30.30 -7.14 18.88
CA GLN A 253 -30.62 -8.00 20.01
C GLN A 253 -30.72 -7.10 21.25
N GLU A 254 -31.96 -6.86 21.69
CA GLU A 254 -32.28 -6.41 23.04
C GLU A 254 -31.57 -7.35 24.01
N LYS A 255 -30.40 -6.94 24.51
CA LYS A 255 -29.97 -7.40 25.82
C LYS A 255 -30.79 -6.64 26.85
N SER A 256 -32.02 -7.12 27.02
CA SER A 256 -32.72 -7.02 28.28
C SER A 256 -32.05 -7.98 29.28
N LEU A 257 -31.95 -7.49 30.52
CA LEU A 257 -31.44 -8.08 31.77
C LEU A 257 -29.96 -7.81 32.07
#